data_AF-A0A0M9ZSP6-F1
#
_entry.id   AF-A0A0M9ZSP6-F1
#
_cell.length_a   1.000
_cell.length_b   1.000
_cell.length_c   1.000
_cell.angle_alpha   90.00
_cell.angle_beta   90.00
_cell.angle_gamma   90.00
#
_symmetry.space_group_name_H-M   'P 1'
#
loop_
_entity.id
_entity.type
_entity.pdbx_description
1 polymer ?
#
loop_
_entity_poly.entity_id
_entity_poly.type
_entity_poly.pdbx_seq_one_letter_code
_entity_poly.pdbx_strand_id
1 'polypeptide(L)'
;MSALLLRLAGPLAAFGTSAAFHDRDTAPHPTRSALIGMFANCAGREPHHALAPFTELPGQPRYQDLGFLIRIDRPGTPHTDFHTVGGGHPRDKQLRTSGGPQRPEAQSTLIS
;
A
#
# COMPACT_ATOMS: atom_id res chain seq x y z
N MET A 1 -23.89 -19.08 6.54
CA MET A 1 -23.05 -17.91 6.25
C MET A 1 -21.91 -17.92 7.26
N SER A 2 -20.65 -17.92 6.80
CA SER A 2 -19.46 -17.86 7.65
C SER A 2 -18.80 -16.48 7.53
N ALA A 3 -18.20 -16.00 8.62
CA ALA A 3 -17.49 -14.73 8.66
C ALA A 3 -16.26 -14.83 9.58
N LEU A 4 -15.23 -14.03 9.27
CA LEU A 4 -14.04 -13.88 10.09
C LEU A 4 -13.97 -12.44 10.60
N LEU A 5 -13.78 -12.27 11.91
CA LEU A 5 -13.57 -10.97 12.50
C LEU A 5 -12.08 -10.70 12.68
N LEU A 6 -11.61 -9.57 12.16
CA LEU A 6 -10.23 -9.10 12.27
C LEU A 6 -10.20 -7.77 13.01
N ARG A 7 -9.15 -7.55 13.82
CA ARG A 7 -8.87 -6.26 14.44
C ARG A 7 -7.64 -5.64 13.79
N LEU A 8 -7.80 -4.48 13.18
CA LEU A 8 -6.70 -3.69 12.64
C LEU A 8 -6.35 -2.59 13.64
N ALA A 9 -5.21 -2.75 14.32
CA ALA A 9 -4.72 -1.80 15.31
C ALA A 9 -3.20 -1.69 15.21
N GLY A 10 -2.71 -0.47 15.31
CA GLY A 10 -1.30 -0.11 15.28
C GLY A 10 -1.13 1.35 15.67
N PRO A 11 0.10 1.83 15.87
CA PRO A 11 0.35 3.23 16.21
C PRO A 11 -0.02 4.19 15.06
N LEU A 12 0.16 3.75 13.81
CA LEU A 12 -0.16 4.47 12.58
C LEU A 12 -0.78 3.51 11.56
N ALA A 13 -1.60 4.05 10.66
CA ALA A 13 -2.14 3.34 9.52
C ALA A 13 -2.33 4.30 8.34
N ALA A 14 -2.14 3.80 7.11
CA ALA A 14 -2.37 4.56 5.89
C ALA A 14 -3.05 3.66 4.85
N PHE A 15 -4.17 4.13 4.31
CA PHE A 15 -5.03 3.40 3.36
C PHE A 15 -5.27 4.29 2.14
N GLY A 16 -4.25 4.42 1.29
CA GLY A 16 -4.29 5.31 0.12
C GLY A 16 -5.45 5.01 -0.83
N THR A 17 -5.99 6.07 -1.43
CA THR A 17 -7.09 6.01 -2.40
C THR A 17 -6.69 6.56 -3.76
N SER A 18 -5.86 7.61 -3.76
CA SER A 18 -5.35 8.26 -4.95
C SER A 18 -3.83 8.38 -4.83
N ALA A 19 -3.10 7.89 -5.82
CA ALA A 19 -1.64 7.82 -5.77
C ALA A 19 -0.98 8.35 -7.03
N ALA A 20 -1.59 9.36 -7.66
CA ALA A 20 -0.90 10.12 -8.68
C ALA A 20 -0.01 11.15 -7.97
N PHE A 21 1.31 11.06 -8.16
CA PHE A 21 2.33 12.02 -7.73
C PHE A 21 2.90 11.87 -6.30
N HIS A 22 3.54 12.95 -5.82
CA HIS A 22 4.33 13.05 -4.60
C HIS A 22 3.48 13.21 -3.34
N ASP A 23 2.21 13.58 -3.47
CA ASP A 23 1.29 13.65 -2.34
C ASP A 23 0.58 12.29 -2.17
N ARG A 24 0.63 11.75 -0.96
CA ARG A 24 0.08 10.43 -0.62
C ARG A 24 -1.04 10.59 0.38
N ASP A 25 -2.27 10.37 -0.10
CA ASP A 25 -3.46 10.44 0.73
C ASP A 25 -3.66 9.20 1.60
N THR A 26 -4.63 9.29 2.52
CA THR A 26 -5.16 8.14 3.24
C THR A 26 -6.65 8.28 3.49
N ALA A 27 -7.40 7.20 3.29
CA ALA A 27 -8.78 7.11 3.75
C ALA A 27 -8.84 7.02 5.29
N PRO A 28 -9.96 7.45 5.92
CA PRO A 28 -10.17 7.33 7.36
C PRO A 28 -10.48 5.90 7.82
N HIS A 29 -10.56 4.95 6.88
CA HIS A 29 -10.81 3.53 7.14
C HIS A 29 -10.07 2.66 6.11
N PRO A 30 -9.85 1.37 6.39
CA PRO A 30 -9.26 0.46 5.43
C PRO A 30 -10.01 0.47 4.10
N THR A 31 -9.26 0.56 3.00
CA THR A 31 -9.81 0.38 1.66
C THR A 31 -9.92 -1.11 1.34
N ARG A 32 -10.86 -1.46 0.44
CA ARG A 32 -11.00 -2.85 -0.01
C ARG A 32 -9.69 -3.40 -0.60
N SER A 33 -8.98 -2.58 -1.38
CA SER A 33 -7.70 -2.94 -1.97
C SER A 33 -6.61 -3.17 -0.91
N ALA A 34 -6.55 -2.37 0.15
CA ALA A 34 -5.60 -2.58 1.24
C ALA A 34 -5.84 -3.91 1.95
N LEU A 35 -7.09 -4.25 2.25
CA LEU A 35 -7.45 -5.53 2.89
C LEU A 35 -7.11 -6.73 2.00
N ILE A 36 -7.46 -6.66 0.71
CA ILE A 36 -7.14 -7.72 -0.24
C ILE A 36 -5.63 -7.89 -0.41
N GLY A 37 -4.89 -6.78 -0.52
CA GLY A 37 -3.42 -6.82 -0.62
C GLY A 37 -2.78 -7.47 0.61
N MET A 38 -3.27 -7.12 1.81
CA MET A 38 -2.83 -7.75 3.06
C MET A 38 -3.12 -9.25 3.06
N PHE A 39 -4.31 -9.68 2.65
CA PHE A 39 -4.65 -11.11 2.58
C PHE A 39 -3.81 -11.86 1.54
N ALA A 40 -3.60 -11.27 0.36
CA ALA A 40 -2.75 -11.84 -0.67
C ALA A 40 -1.30 -12.02 -0.20
N ASN A 41 -0.78 -11.05 0.56
CA ASN A 41 0.53 -11.14 1.19
C ASN A 41 0.58 -12.25 2.24
N CYS A 42 -0.39 -12.33 3.15
CA CYS A 42 -0.47 -13.39 4.16
C CYS A 42 -0.59 -14.79 3.54
N ALA A 43 -1.27 -14.91 2.40
CA ALA A 43 -1.37 -16.14 1.63
C ALA A 43 -0.09 -16.48 0.83
N GLY A 44 0.94 -15.64 0.89
CA GLY A 44 2.23 -15.86 0.21
C GLY A 44 2.15 -15.79 -1.31
N ARG A 45 1.18 -15.04 -1.87
CA ARG A 45 0.97 -15.02 -3.32
C ARG A 45 1.95 -14.09 -4.02
N GLU A 46 2.47 -14.53 -5.15
CA GLU A 46 3.36 -13.72 -5.98
C GLU A 46 2.62 -12.53 -6.60
N PRO A 47 3.26 -11.34 -6.71
CA PRO A 47 2.57 -10.11 -7.12
C PRO A 47 1.79 -10.21 -8.44
N HIS A 48 2.33 -10.93 -9.43
CA HIS A 48 1.73 -11.05 -10.75
C HIS A 48 0.53 -12.01 -10.80
N HIS A 49 0.38 -12.88 -9.79
CA HIS A 49 -0.74 -13.83 -9.65
C HIS A 49 -1.53 -13.61 -8.36
N ALA A 50 -1.31 -12.50 -7.65
CA ALA A 50 -1.83 -12.24 -6.31
C ALA A 50 -3.36 -12.27 -6.24
N LEU A 51 -4.04 -11.94 -7.34
CA LEU A 51 -5.50 -11.85 -7.41
C LEU A 51 -6.15 -12.99 -8.22
N ALA A 52 -5.36 -13.96 -8.68
CA ALA A 52 -5.91 -15.10 -9.40
C ALA A 52 -6.85 -15.92 -8.48
N PRO A 53 -7.80 -16.68 -9.03
CA PRO A 53 -8.57 -17.64 -8.24
C PRO A 53 -7.65 -18.60 -7.48
N PHE A 54 -8.12 -19.11 -6.35
CA PHE A 54 -7.47 -20.22 -5.63
C PHE A 54 -7.90 -21.54 -6.28
N THR A 55 -7.24 -21.93 -7.37
CA THR A 55 -7.63 -23.08 -8.20
C THR A 55 -7.52 -24.42 -7.48
N GLU A 56 -6.73 -24.47 -6.41
CA GLU A 56 -6.54 -25.62 -5.52
C GLU A 56 -7.68 -25.83 -4.52
N LEU A 57 -8.56 -24.84 -4.32
CA LEU A 57 -9.68 -24.91 -3.39
C LEU A 57 -11.00 -25.24 -4.11
N PRO A 58 -11.92 -26.00 -3.49
CA PRO A 58 -13.25 -26.24 -4.04
C PRO A 58 -13.98 -24.93 -4.35
N GLY A 59 -14.57 -24.83 -5.54
CA GLY A 59 -15.27 -23.63 -6.00
C GLY A 59 -14.38 -22.49 -6.49
N GLN A 60 -13.05 -22.66 -6.46
CA GLN A 60 -12.05 -21.71 -6.96
C GLN A 60 -12.32 -20.26 -6.53
N PRO A 61 -12.43 -20.01 -5.21
CA PRO A 61 -12.82 -18.71 -4.69
C PRO A 61 -11.80 -17.64 -5.08
N ARG A 62 -12.26 -16.39 -5.10
CA ARG A 62 -11.41 -15.24 -5.40
C ARG A 62 -11.57 -14.19 -4.32
N TYR A 63 -10.55 -13.34 -4.15
CA TYR A 63 -10.65 -12.22 -3.22
C TYR A 63 -11.78 -11.25 -3.59
N GLN A 64 -12.16 -11.17 -4.87
CA GLN A 64 -13.27 -10.33 -5.32
C GLN A 64 -14.63 -10.79 -4.77
N ASP A 65 -14.77 -12.05 -4.36
CA ASP A 65 -16.02 -12.60 -3.84
C ASP A 65 -16.23 -12.28 -2.35
N LEU A 66 -15.22 -11.72 -1.67
CA LEU A 66 -15.30 -11.31 -0.26
C LEU A 66 -16.14 -10.02 -0.10
N GLY A 67 -17.08 -10.09 0.84
CA GLY A 67 -17.76 -8.94 1.43
C GLY A 67 -16.99 -8.41 2.65
N PHE A 68 -16.97 -7.09 2.81
CA PHE A 68 -16.29 -6.41 3.90
C PHE A 68 -17.26 -5.53 4.68
N LEU A 69 -17.34 -5.74 5.99
CA LEU A 69 -18.04 -4.85 6.92
C LEU A 69 -17.01 -4.23 7.86
N ILE A 70 -16.95 -2.91 7.90
CA ILE A 70 -15.95 -2.16 8.68
C ILE A 70 -16.66 -1.45 9.84
N ARG A 71 -16.21 -1.73 11.07
CA ARG A 71 -16.57 -0.97 12.26
C ARG A 71 -15.36 -0.14 12.69
N ILE A 72 -15.54 1.18 12.77
CA ILE A 72 -14.50 2.09 13.22
C ILE A 72 -14.64 2.26 14.73
N ASP A 73 -13.79 1.57 15.49
CA ASP A 73 -13.81 1.64 16.96
C ASP A 73 -13.35 3.02 17.47
N ARG A 74 -12.32 3.58 16.84
CA ARG A 74 -11.77 4.91 17.11
C ARG A 74 -11.30 5.50 15.77
N PRO A 75 -11.76 6.70 15.37
CA PRO A 75 -11.43 7.26 14.06
C PRO A 75 -9.95 7.67 13.93
N GLY A 76 -9.26 7.93 15.04
CA GLY A 76 -7.89 8.45 15.03
C GLY A 76 -7.82 9.90 14.57
N THR A 77 -6.59 10.39 14.38
CA THR A 77 -6.30 11.74 13.88
C THR A 77 -5.39 11.62 12.66
N PRO A 78 -5.67 12.32 11.54
CA PRO A 78 -4.79 12.30 10.38
C PRO A 78 -3.44 12.97 10.72
N HIS A 79 -2.36 12.40 10.17
CA HIS A 79 -1.01 12.94 10.27
C HIS A 79 -0.42 13.05 8.86
N THR A 80 0.32 14.13 8.62
CA THR A 80 1.13 14.31 7.42
C THR A 80 2.57 14.05 7.78
N ASP A 81 3.21 13.15 7.04
CA ASP A 81 4.65 12.87 7.14
C ASP A 81 5.37 13.60 6.00
N PHE A 82 6.43 14.35 6.31
CA PHE A 82 7.24 15.03 5.30
C PHE A 82 8.41 14.14 4.92
N HIS A 83 8.34 13.48 3.77
CA HIS A 83 9.24 12.39 3.42
C HIS A 83 10.21 12.78 2.30
N THR A 84 11.51 12.86 2.61
CA THR A 84 12.55 13.07 1.60
C THR A 84 13.25 11.78 1.20
N VAL A 85 13.60 11.63 -0.08
CA VAL A 85 14.34 10.47 -0.62
C VAL A 85 15.55 10.95 -1.41
N GLY A 86 16.71 10.32 -1.22
CA GLY A 86 17.89 10.51 -2.07
C GLY A 86 18.80 11.69 -1.71
N GLY A 87 18.39 12.57 -0.79
CA GLY A 87 19.19 13.73 -0.36
C GLY A 87 20.47 13.34 0.37
N GLY A 88 21.55 14.08 0.13
CA GLY A 88 22.85 13.87 0.80
C GLY A 88 23.63 12.62 0.39
N HIS A 89 23.12 11.82 -0.56
CA HIS A 89 23.82 10.64 -1.06
C HIS A 89 24.92 10.99 -2.08
N PRO A 90 26.05 10.24 -2.08
CA PRO A 90 27.05 10.31 -3.13
C PRO A 90 26.46 10.06 -4.53
N ARG A 91 27.09 10.65 -5.55
CA ARG A 91 26.55 10.70 -6.93
C ARG A 91 26.20 9.33 -7.52
N ASP A 92 26.96 8.28 -7.21
CA ASP A 92 26.71 6.90 -7.66
C ASP A 92 25.46 6.26 -7.03
N LYS A 93 25.00 6.79 -5.89
CA LYS A 93 23.82 6.33 -5.12
C LYS A 93 22.60 7.25 -5.24
N GLN A 94 22.69 8.33 -6.02
CA GLN A 94 21.56 9.24 -6.24
C GLN A 94 20.46 8.60 -7.10
N LEU A 95 19.25 9.12 -6.95
CA LEU A 95 18.10 8.72 -7.73
C LEU A 95 18.37 8.91 -9.23
N ARG A 96 17.97 7.91 -10.03
CA ARG A 96 18.06 7.95 -11.49
C ARG A 96 16.76 8.45 -12.09
N THR A 97 16.90 9.13 -13.22
CA THR A 97 15.77 9.49 -14.07
C THR A 97 15.38 8.30 -14.94
N SER A 98 14.17 8.34 -15.51
CA SER A 98 13.73 7.32 -16.48
C SER A 98 14.63 7.22 -17.71
N GLY A 99 15.35 8.30 -18.06
CA GLY A 99 16.33 8.32 -19.15
C GLY A 99 17.65 7.62 -18.83
N GLY A 100 17.89 7.23 -17.57
CA GLY A 100 19.10 6.53 -17.13
C GLY A 100 20.09 7.37 -16.28
N PRO A 101 20.41 8.63 -16.64
CA PRO A 101 21.27 9.48 -15.83
C PRO A 101 20.74 9.72 -14.42
N GLN A 102 21.65 9.94 -13.46
CA GLN A 102 21.28 10.46 -12.14
C GLN A 102 20.68 11.86 -12.24
N ARG A 103 19.81 12.19 -11.28
CA ARG A 103 19.32 13.56 -11.12
C ARG A 103 20.48 14.53 -10.86
N PRO A 104 20.38 15.80 -11.30
CA PRO A 104 21.38 16.82 -10.97
C PRO A 104 21.55 16.96 -9.45
N GLU A 105 22.76 17.23 -8.97
CA GLU A 105 23.07 17.26 -7.53
C GLU A 105 22.18 18.24 -6.75
N ALA A 106 21.97 19.44 -7.30
CA ALA A 106 21.08 20.46 -6.73
C ALA A 106 19.59 20.07 -6.69
N GLN A 107 19.20 19.00 -7.40
CA GLN A 107 17.83 18.48 -7.48
C GLN A 107 17.79 16.98 -7.19
N SER A 108 18.78 16.47 -6.47
CA SER A 108 18.96 15.03 -6.19
C SER A 108 17.90 14.51 -5.22
N THR A 109 17.51 15.33 -4.24
CA THR A 109 16.41 15.04 -3.31
C THR A 109 15.07 15.05 -4.03
N LEU A 110 14.28 14.00 -3.80
CA LEU A 110 12.87 13.94 -4.11
C LEU A 110 12.07 14.09 -2.83
N ILE A 111 11.09 15.00 -2.83
CA ILE A 111 10.16 15.18 -1.72
C ILE A 111 8.88 14.42 -2.07
N SER A 112 8.38 13.64 -1.13
CA SER A 112 7.17 12.81 -1.22
C SER A 112 6.43 12.82 0.12
#